data_AF-A0A6J7PCY0-F1
#
_entry.id   AF-A0A6J7PCY0-F1
#
_cell.length_a   1.000
_cell.length_b   1.000
_cell.length_c   1.000
_cell.angle_alpha   90.00
_cell.angle_beta   90.00
_cell.angle_gamma   90.00
#
_symmetry.space_group_name_H-M   'P 1'
#
loop_
_entity.id
_entity.type
_entity.pdbx_description
1 polymer ?
#
loop_
_entity_poly.entity_id
_entity_poly.type
_entity_poly.pdbx_seq_one_letter_code
_entity_poly.pdbx_strand_id
1 'polypeptide(L)' 'MGSVTLRQTLENADSDPVVGKLKVLAMLESLPGLGKVKARRVMEEVGIADSRRVQGLGAQQRIALLEKLG' A
#
# COMPACT_ATOMS: atom_id res chain seq x y z
N MET A 1 -7.01 14.38 -13.63
CA MET A 1 -7.13 12.94 -13.34
C MET A 1 -6.88 12.76 -11.87
N GLY A 2 -7.85 12.23 -11.11
CA GLY A 2 -7.80 12.20 -9.65
C GLY A 2 -6.71 11.25 -9.15
N SER A 3 -5.62 11.80 -8.61
CA SER A 3 -4.63 11.04 -7.88
C SER A 3 -5.22 10.68 -6.52
N VAL A 4 -5.63 9.42 -6.34
CA VAL A 4 -5.97 8.90 -5.02
C VAL A 4 -4.67 8.76 -4.23
N THR A 5 -4.65 9.34 -3.03
CA THR A 5 -3.46 9.27 -2.16
C THR A 5 -3.33 7.90 -1.51
N LEU A 6 -2.13 7.56 -1.02
CA LEU A 6 -1.90 6.34 -0.25
C LEU A 6 -2.86 6.25 0.94
N ARG A 7 -3.03 7.35 1.69
CA ARG A 7 -3.97 7.45 2.82
C ARG A 7 -5.39 7.09 2.41
N GLN A 8 -5.92 7.73 1.38
CA GLN A 8 -7.27 7.45 0.88
C GLN A 8 -7.42 6.00 0.43
N THR A 9 -6.39 5.43 -0.18
CA THR A 9 -6.44 4.02 -0.62
C THR A 9 -6.49 3.06 0.57
N LEU A 10 -5.74 3.34 1.63
CA LEU A 10 -5.77 2.55 2.87
C LEU A 10 -7.10 2.68 3.60
N GLU A 11 -7.69 3.88 3.64
CA GLU A 11 -9.01 4.12 4.23
C GLU A 11 -10.12 3.44 3.43
N ASN A 12 -10.09 3.56 2.10
CA ASN A 12 -11.06 2.94 1.19
C ASN A 12 -11.00 1.41 1.23
N ALA A 13 -9.85 0.80 1.58
CA ALA A 13 -9.71 -0.65 1.65
C ALA A 13 -10.63 -1.32 2.67
N ASP A 14 -11.10 -0.57 3.67
CA ASP A 14 -11.99 -1.08 4.72
C ASP A 14 -13.46 -1.07 4.28
N SER A 15 -13.84 -0.16 3.37
CA SER A 15 -15.22 -0.01 2.87
C SER A 15 -15.43 -0.55 1.44
N ASP A 16 -14.38 -0.62 0.62
CA ASP A 16 -14.42 -1.08 -0.77
C ASP A 16 -13.69 -2.43 -0.92
N PRO A 17 -14.43 -3.54 -1.11
CA PRO A 17 -13.85 -4.86 -1.31
C PRO A 17 -12.91 -4.97 -2.52
N VAL A 18 -13.07 -4.12 -3.54
CA VAL A 18 -12.20 -4.08 -4.71
C VAL A 18 -10.82 -3.56 -4.32
N VAL A 19 -10.79 -2.43 -3.59
CA VAL A 19 -9.54 -1.84 -3.06
C VAL A 19 -8.90 -2.77 -2.04
N GLY A 20 -9.69 -3.35 -1.12
CA GLY A 20 -9.20 -4.28 -0.12
C GLY A 20 -8.53 -5.52 -0.73
N LYS A 21 -8.99 -5.98 -1.89
CA LYS A 21 -8.41 -7.11 -2.62
C LYS A 21 -7.17 -6.75 -3.44
N LEU A 22 -6.82 -5.48 -3.61
CA LEU A 22 -5.62 -5.08 -4.36
C LEU A 22 -4.35 -5.66 -3.70
N LYS A 23 -3.36 -6.02 -4.52
CA LYS A 23 -2.03 -6.38 -4.01
C LYS A 23 -1.33 -5.12 -3.50
N VAL A 24 -0.70 -5.20 -2.33
CA VAL A 24 0.05 -4.07 -1.76
C VAL A 24 1.16 -3.62 -2.70
N LEU A 25 1.87 -4.56 -3.34
CA LEU A 25 2.90 -4.25 -4.33
C LEU A 25 2.36 -3.38 -5.49
N ALA A 26 1.21 -3.76 -6.05
CA ALA A 26 0.61 -3.03 -7.17
C ALA A 26 0.14 -1.62 -6.76
N MET A 27 -0.38 -1.49 -5.53
CA MET A 27 -0.72 -0.18 -4.95
C MET A 27 0.52 0.71 -4.85
N LEU A 28 1.61 0.19 -4.29
CA LEU A 28 2.85 0.96 -4.12
C LEU A 28 3.49 1.33 -5.46
N GLU A 29 3.45 0.44 -6.45
CA GLU A 29 3.93 0.69 -7.82
C GLU A 29 3.12 1.77 -8.56
N SER A 30 1.87 2.02 -8.15
CA SER A 30 1.03 3.07 -8.71
C SER A 30 1.34 4.47 -8.15
N LEU A 31 2.14 4.55 -7.07
CA LEU A 31 2.55 5.82 -6.49
C LEU A 31 3.66 6.48 -7.33
N PRO A 32 3.62 7.81 -7.49
CA PRO A 32 4.64 8.51 -8.27
C PRO A 32 6.03 8.31 -7.67
N GLY A 33 6.97 7.83 -8.50
CA GLY A 33 8.37 7.63 -8.10
C GLY A 33 8.68 6.27 -7.44
N LEU A 34 7.68 5.40 -7.23
CA LEU A 34 7.86 4.04 -6.73
C LEU A 34 7.70 3.02 -7.87
N GLY A 35 8.83 2.61 -8.46
CA GLY A 35 8.86 1.43 -9.33
C GLY A 35 8.93 0.13 -8.53
N LYS A 36 8.79 -1.00 -9.23
CA LYS A 36 8.82 -2.38 -8.68
C LYS A 36 9.93 -2.65 -7.66
N VAL A 37 11.14 -2.18 -7.93
CA VAL A 37 12.31 -2.38 -7.04
C VAL A 37 12.14 -1.61 -5.73
N LYS A 38 11.79 -0.32 -5.81
CA LYS A 38 11.58 0.51 -4.61
C LYS A 38 10.38 0.04 -3.80
N ALA A 39 9.29 -0.33 -4.47
CA ALA A 39 8.08 -0.82 -3.80
C ALA A 39 8.36 -2.09 -2.97
N ARG A 40 9.09 -3.07 -3.52
CA ARG A 40 9.48 -4.27 -2.77
C ARG A 40 10.39 -3.97 -1.59
N ARG A 41 11.37 -3.09 -1.78
CA ARG A 41 12.26 -2.67 -0.69
C ARG A 41 11.47 -2.04 0.47
N VAL A 42 10.49 -1.18 0.17
CA VAL A 42 9.61 -0.62 1.20
C VAL A 42 8.80 -1.70 1.89
N MET A 43 8.27 -2.68 1.14
CA MET A 43 7.54 -3.81 1.72
C MET A 43 8.43 -4.65 2.65
N GLU A 44 9.67 -4.95 2.26
CA GLU A 44 10.64 -5.66 3.09
C GLU A 44 10.97 -4.88 4.37
N GLU A 45 11.24 -3.58 4.26
CA GLU A 45 11.54 -2.71 5.40
C GLU A 45 10.37 -2.61 6.40
N VAL A 46 9.12 -2.71 5.92
CA VAL A 46 7.91 -2.70 6.77
C VAL A 46 7.51 -4.11 7.22
N GLY A 47 8.13 -5.16 6.70
CA GLY A 47 7.78 -6.56 7.02
C GLY A 47 6.46 -7.00 6.40
N ILE A 48 6.19 -6.59 5.16
CA ILE A 48 5.00 -6.97 4.38
C ILE A 48 5.38 -8.06 3.39
N ALA A 49 4.71 -9.22 3.45
CA ALA A 49 4.92 -10.30 2.49
C ALA A 49 4.47 -9.91 1.06
N ASP A 50 5.17 -10.43 0.04
CA ASP A 50 4.87 -10.17 -1.39
C ASP A 50 3.44 -10.54 -1.83
N SER A 51 2.81 -11.51 -1.14
CA SER A 51 1.44 -11.95 -1.43
C SER A 51 0.37 -11.10 -0.73
N ARG A 52 0.76 -10.13 0.10
CA ARG A 52 -0.18 -9.38 0.95
C ARG A 52 -1.11 -8.50 0.12
N ARG A 53 -2.36 -8.42 0.57
CA ARG A 53 -3.40 -7.53 0.03
C ARG A 53 -3.67 -6.38 0.99
N VAL A 54 -4.22 -5.27 0.50
CA VAL A 54 -4.41 -4.05 1.29
C VAL A 54 -5.28 -4.28 2.53
N GLN A 55 -6.38 -5.03 2.41
CA GLN A 55 -7.22 -5.42 3.55
C GLN A 55 -6.48 -6.27 4.60
N GLY A 56 -5.38 -6.93 4.21
CA GLY A 56 -4.56 -7.72 5.11
C GLY A 56 -3.50 -6.90 5.85
N LEU A 57 -3.33 -5.61 5.57
CA LEU A 57 -2.32 -4.81 6.28
C LEU A 57 -2.76 -4.58 7.72
N GLY A 58 -1.89 -4.97 8.67
CA GLY A 58 -2.09 -4.66 10.08
C GLY A 58 -1.92 -3.16 10.35
N ALA A 59 -2.47 -2.66 11.46
CA ALA A 59 -2.43 -1.24 11.81
C ALA A 59 -1.00 -0.66 11.80
N GLN A 60 -0.03 -1.38 12.36
CA GLN A 60 1.38 -0.97 12.38
C GLN A 60 2.00 -0.89 10.97
N GLN A 61 1.64 -1.82 10.08
CA GLN A 61 2.11 -1.77 8.69
C GLN A 61 1.53 -0.58 7.94
N ARG A 62 0.25 -0.25 8.18
CA ARG A 62 -0.40 0.94 7.59
C ARG A 62 0.29 2.22 8.06
N ILE A 63 0.56 2.34 9.36
CA ILE A 63 1.27 3.49 9.94
C ILE A 63 2.66 3.62 9.33
N ALA A 64 3.46 2.55 9.31
CA ALA A 64 4.81 2.57 8.77
C ALA A 64 4.87 2.93 7.27
N LEU A 65 3.87 2.49 6.49
CA LEU A 65 3.74 2.90 5.08
C LEU A 65 3.46 4.40 4.95
N LEU A 66 2.58 4.95 5.79
CA LEU A 66 2.27 6.38 5.81
C LEU A 66 3.45 7.23 6.28
N GLU A 67 4.24 6.76 7.25
CA GLU A 67 5.44 7.48 7.70
C GLU A 67 6.54 7.53 6.63
N LYS A 68 6.65 6.48 5.81
CA LYS A 68 7.66 6.40 4.74
C LYS A 68 7.26 7.12 3.46
N LEU A 69 5.97 7.18 3.15
CA LEU A 69 5.47 7.55 1.81
C LEU A 69 4.35 8.60 1.81
N GLY A 70 3.84 8.98 2.98
CA GLY A 70 2.73 9.92 3.15
C GLY A 70 3.14 11.38 3.09
#